data_AF-A0A212DI78-F1
#
_entry.id   AF-A0A212DI78-F1
#
_cell.length_a   1.000
_cell.length_b   1.000
_cell.length_c   1.000
_cell.angle_alpha   90.00
_cell.angle_beta   90.00
_cell.angle_gamma   90.00
#
_symmetry.space_group_name_H-M   'P 1'
#
loop_
_entity.id
_entity.type
_entity.pdbx_description
1 polymer ?
#
loop_
_entity_poly.entity_id
_entity_poly.type
_entity_poly.pdbx_seq_one_letter_code
_entity_poly.pdbx_strand_id
1 'polypeptide(L)'
;MPCVFLADLFSCFNGGECVHPAFCDCRRFNATGPRCQMVYNAGPERDSICRAWGQHHVETFDGLYYYLSGKGSYTLVGRHEPEGQIFSVQVHNDPQCGSFPYTCSRSVSLFFAGEQEIHLAKEVTHG
;
A
#
# COMPACT_ATOMS: atom_id res chain seq x y z
N MET A 1 9.34 12.94 12.75
CA MET A 1 9.17 12.51 14.15
C MET A 1 7.98 11.55 14.21
N PRO A 2 8.18 10.26 14.51
CA PRO A 2 7.14 9.23 14.54
C PRO A 2 6.17 9.29 15.73
N CYS A 3 6.42 10.14 16.73
CA CYS A 3 5.55 10.34 17.88
C CYS A 3 5.40 11.85 18.17
N VAL A 4 4.41 12.51 17.57
CA VAL A 4 4.07 13.92 17.85
C VAL A 4 2.67 13.98 18.45
N PHE A 5 2.54 14.61 19.64
CA PHE A 5 1.29 14.71 20.41
C PHE A 5 0.44 15.95 20.06
N LEU A 6 0.90 16.82 19.16
CA LEU A 6 0.22 18.07 18.81
C LEU A 6 0.18 18.25 17.29
N ALA A 7 -1.03 18.42 16.76
CA ALA A 7 -1.36 18.78 15.38
C ALA A 7 -0.96 17.76 14.28
N ASP A 8 -1.79 16.72 14.10
CA ASP A 8 -1.99 15.95 12.86
C ASP A 8 -0.75 15.53 12.03
N LEU A 9 0.04 14.56 12.53
CA LEU A 9 0.86 13.53 11.81
C LEU A 9 2.12 13.21 12.67
N PHE A 10 2.37 12.05 13.30
CA PHE A 10 1.86 10.68 13.21
C PHE A 10 2.03 10.00 14.59
N SER A 11 1.15 9.06 14.92
CA SER A 11 1.29 8.06 15.97
C SER A 11 1.92 6.77 15.41
N CYS A 12 2.27 5.84 16.29
CA CYS A 12 2.63 4.48 15.87
C CYS A 12 1.40 3.78 15.26
N PHE A 13 1.57 3.12 14.11
CA PHE A 13 0.55 2.29 13.50
C PHE A 13 0.36 0.97 14.26
N ASN A 14 -0.70 0.24 13.91
CA ASN A 14 -0.96 -1.13 14.40
C ASN A 14 -0.84 -1.25 15.92
N GLY A 15 -1.31 -0.23 16.66
CA GLY A 15 -1.33 -0.22 18.12
C GLY A 15 0.05 -0.19 18.80
N GLY A 16 1.09 0.27 18.10
CA GLY A 16 2.40 0.50 18.69
C GLY A 16 2.38 1.60 19.76
N GLU A 17 3.31 1.54 20.71
CA GLU A 17 3.41 2.50 21.81
C GLU A 17 4.58 3.46 21.62
N CYS A 18 4.32 4.75 21.79
CA CYS A 18 5.37 5.77 21.75
C CYS A 18 6.16 5.76 23.06
N VAL A 19 7.33 5.11 23.06
CA VAL A 19 8.25 5.13 24.23
C VAL A 19 9.25 6.30 24.15
N HIS A 20 9.43 6.91 22.96
CA HIS A 20 10.21 8.14 22.77
C HIS A 20 9.65 8.93 21.57
N PRO A 21 9.82 10.27 21.47
CA PRO A 21 9.40 11.07 20.31
C PRO A 21 9.82 10.56 18.92
N ALA A 22 10.86 9.73 18.87
CA ALA A 22 11.41 9.14 17.66
C ALA A 22 11.29 7.61 17.57
N PHE A 23 10.62 6.94 18.51
CA PHE A 23 10.66 5.49 18.59
C PHE A 23 9.32 4.89 19.04
N CYS A 24 8.85 3.93 18.25
CA CYS A 24 7.66 3.13 18.49
C CYS A 24 8.04 1.73 18.98
N ASP A 25 7.44 1.29 20.09
CA ASP A 25 7.46 -0.11 20.49
C ASP A 25 6.34 -0.88 19.77
N CYS A 26 6.75 -1.80 18.91
CA CYS A 26 5.87 -2.56 18.02
C CYS A 26 5.59 -4.00 18.51
N ARG A 27 6.16 -4.41 19.64
CA ARG A 27 6.17 -5.82 20.10
C ARG A 27 4.78 -6.37 20.34
N ARG A 28 3.84 -5.53 20.80
CA ARG A 28 2.47 -5.93 21.16
C ARG A 28 1.72 -6.65 20.02
N PHE A 29 1.96 -6.25 18.77
CA PHE A 29 1.30 -6.81 17.58
C PHE A 29 2.28 -7.48 16.62
N ASN A 30 3.51 -7.77 17.09
CA ASN A 30 4.60 -8.29 16.27
C ASN A 30 4.80 -7.47 14.97
N ALA A 31 4.61 -6.15 15.09
CA ALA A 31 4.76 -5.22 13.98
C ALA A 31 6.22 -4.79 13.86
N THR A 32 6.60 -4.31 12.69
CA THR A 32 7.97 -3.86 12.39
C THR A 32 7.98 -2.51 11.68
N GLY A 33 9.16 -1.88 11.67
CA GLY A 33 9.39 -0.56 11.06
C GLY A 33 9.32 0.62 12.04
N PRO A 34 9.82 1.80 11.64
CA PRO A 34 9.93 3.00 12.47
C PRO A 34 8.62 3.50 13.08
N ARG A 35 7.47 3.13 12.50
CA ARG A 35 6.13 3.48 12.99
C ARG A 35 5.25 2.26 13.15
N CYS A 36 5.82 1.06 13.30
CA CYS A 36 5.06 -0.20 13.34
C CYS A 36 4.16 -0.40 12.10
N GLN A 37 4.59 0.10 10.94
CA GLN A 37 3.76 0.14 9.73
C GLN A 37 3.72 -1.17 8.94
N MET A 38 4.47 -2.19 9.38
CA MET A 38 4.54 -3.51 8.76
C MET A 38 4.05 -4.56 9.75
N VAL A 39 3.25 -5.52 9.30
CA VAL A 39 2.76 -6.64 10.12
C VAL A 39 2.83 -7.92 9.29
N TYR A 40 3.33 -9.00 9.89
CA TYR A 40 3.30 -10.31 9.25
C TYR A 40 1.99 -11.02 9.55
N ASN A 41 1.21 -11.35 8.53
CA ASN A 41 -0.10 -11.97 8.70
C ASN A 41 -0.09 -13.40 9.34
N ALA A 42 0.84 -14.34 9.20
CA ALA A 42 0.80 -15.73 9.75
C ALA A 42 -0.50 -16.59 9.65
N GLY A 43 -1.64 -16.07 9.19
CA GLY A 43 -2.89 -16.82 9.09
C GLY A 43 -2.80 -17.99 8.10
N PRO A 44 -3.53 -19.09 8.32
CA PRO A 44 -3.46 -20.28 7.47
C PRO A 44 -4.06 -20.08 6.06
N GLU A 45 -4.92 -19.08 5.86
CA GLU A 45 -5.59 -18.77 4.58
C GLU A 45 -4.75 -17.85 3.67
N ARG A 46 -3.47 -18.19 3.51
CA ARG A 46 -2.54 -17.45 2.66
C ARG A 46 -2.39 -18.15 1.33
N ASP A 47 -3.31 -17.88 0.41
CA ASP A 47 -3.36 -18.48 -0.93
C ASP A 47 -2.30 -17.95 -1.92
N SER A 48 -1.15 -17.46 -1.42
CA SER A 48 -0.13 -16.77 -2.22
C SER A 48 -0.72 -15.65 -3.09
N ILE A 49 -1.57 -14.81 -2.47
CA ILE A 49 -2.26 -13.69 -3.13
C ILE A 49 -1.61 -12.37 -2.70
N CYS A 50 -1.23 -11.53 -3.67
CA CYS A 50 -0.90 -10.13 -3.42
C CYS A 50 -2.19 -9.30 -3.44
N ARG A 51 -2.41 -8.47 -2.41
CA ARG A 51 -3.61 -7.65 -2.26
C ARG A 51 -3.25 -6.19 -2.08
N ALA A 52 -4.08 -5.29 -2.59
CA ALA A 52 -3.92 -3.86 -2.32
C ALA A 52 -5.28 -3.17 -2.23
N TRP A 53 -5.51 -2.37 -1.19
CA TRP A 53 -6.80 -1.71 -0.93
C TRP A 53 -6.61 -0.29 -0.39
N GLY A 54 -7.64 0.54 -0.58
CA GLY A 54 -7.51 1.98 -0.33
C GLY A 54 -6.30 2.57 -1.08
N GLN A 55 -5.70 3.61 -0.53
CA GLN A 55 -4.51 4.24 -1.14
C GLN A 55 -3.18 3.75 -0.59
N HIS A 56 -3.17 3.13 0.58
CA HIS A 56 -1.93 2.94 1.34
C HIS A 56 -1.68 1.50 1.78
N HIS A 57 -2.61 0.59 1.53
CA HIS A 57 -2.52 -0.76 2.06
C HIS A 57 -2.14 -1.75 0.98
N VAL A 58 -1.11 -2.56 1.27
CA VAL A 58 -0.65 -3.63 0.39
C VAL A 58 -0.26 -4.84 1.25
N GLU A 59 -0.54 -6.04 0.74
CA GLU A 59 -0.11 -7.34 1.27
C GLU A 59 0.69 -8.07 0.18
N THR A 60 1.91 -8.50 0.48
CA THR A 60 2.73 -9.32 -0.43
C THR A 60 2.18 -10.73 -0.57
N PHE A 61 2.65 -11.44 -1.60
CA PHE A 61 2.45 -12.89 -1.76
C PHE A 61 2.86 -13.75 -0.55
N ASP A 62 3.88 -13.34 0.21
CA ASP A 62 4.33 -14.01 1.45
C ASP A 62 3.65 -13.47 2.72
N GLY A 63 2.60 -12.65 2.55
CA GLY A 63 1.69 -12.17 3.59
C GLY A 63 2.29 -11.11 4.52
N LEU A 64 3.29 -10.37 4.09
CA LEU A 64 3.69 -9.15 4.77
C LEU A 64 2.72 -8.04 4.38
N TYR A 65 2.09 -7.43 5.38
CA TYR A 65 1.25 -6.25 5.22
C TYR A 65 2.07 -4.99 5.47
N TYR A 66 1.91 -3.98 4.61
CA TYR A 66 2.56 -2.67 4.76
C TYR A 66 1.59 -1.53 4.49
N TYR A 67 1.78 -0.46 5.27
CA TYR A 67 1.22 0.86 5.01
C TYR A 67 2.24 1.72 4.24
N LEU A 68 1.95 1.98 2.96
CA LEU A 68 2.76 2.81 2.06
C LEU A 68 2.04 4.15 1.80
N SER A 69 2.49 5.22 2.43
CA SER A 69 1.93 6.59 2.25
C SER A 69 2.37 7.26 0.94
N GLY A 70 2.73 6.46 -0.05
CA GLY A 70 3.21 6.93 -1.33
C GLY A 70 2.07 7.48 -2.20
N LYS A 71 2.32 8.61 -2.87
CA LYS A 71 1.40 9.25 -3.81
C LYS A 71 1.86 8.96 -5.24
N GLY A 72 0.96 8.49 -6.09
CA GLY A 72 1.23 8.18 -7.50
C GLY A 72 1.14 6.69 -7.84
N SER A 73 1.94 6.27 -8.82
CA SER A 73 1.86 4.94 -9.44
C SER A 73 2.89 3.99 -8.84
N TYR A 74 2.47 2.76 -8.56
CA TYR A 74 3.32 1.70 -8.01
C TYR A 74 3.14 0.40 -8.80
N THR A 75 4.24 -0.29 -9.07
CA THR A 75 4.19 -1.66 -9.61
C THR A 75 3.94 -2.62 -8.46
N LEU A 76 2.81 -3.34 -8.48
CA LEU A 76 2.50 -4.38 -7.49
C LEU A 76 3.23 -5.69 -7.81
N VAL A 77 3.27 -6.04 -9.09
CA VAL A 77 3.98 -7.21 -9.59
C VAL A 77 4.42 -6.96 -11.03
N GLY A 78 5.59 -7.45 -11.38
CA GLY A 78 6.05 -7.46 -12.76
C GLY A 78 7.01 -8.61 -12.98
N ARG A 79 6.99 -9.18 -14.18
CA ARG A 79 7.96 -10.17 -14.64
C ARG A 79 8.70 -9.63 -15.85
N HIS A 80 10.02 -9.60 -15.74
CA HIS A 80 10.92 -9.16 -16.80
C HIS A 80 11.85 -10.31 -17.16
N GLU A 81 12.03 -10.53 -18.45
CA GLU A 81 13.02 -11.43 -19.02
C GLU A 81 14.03 -10.60 -19.84
N PRO A 82 15.20 -11.14 -20.21
CA PRO A 82 16.21 -10.38 -20.98
C PRO A 82 15.67 -9.76 -22.27
N GLU A 83 14.66 -10.39 -22.87
CA GLU A 83 13.99 -9.94 -24.09
C GLU A 83 12.94 -8.83 -23.84
N GLY A 84 12.58 -8.57 -22.57
CA GLY A 84 11.66 -7.50 -22.17
C GLY A 84 10.68 -7.88 -21.07
N GLN A 85 9.73 -6.98 -20.81
CA GLN A 85 8.67 -7.21 -19.82
C GLN A 85 7.61 -8.18 -20.36
N ILE A 86 7.36 -9.28 -19.64
CA ILE A 86 6.29 -10.22 -19.95
C ILE A 86 4.95 -9.68 -19.49
N PHE A 87 4.88 -9.28 -18.22
CA PHE A 87 3.69 -8.64 -17.68
C PHE A 87 4.04 -7.69 -16.54
N SER A 88 3.18 -6.70 -16.30
CA SER A 88 3.15 -5.97 -15.03
C SER A 88 1.74 -5.53 -14.66
N VAL A 89 1.52 -5.43 -13.35
CA VAL A 89 0.30 -4.86 -12.77
C VAL A 89 0.72 -3.66 -11.96
N GLN A 90 0.19 -2.50 -12.34
CA GLN A 90 0.46 -1.23 -11.70
C GLN A 90 -0.82 -0.70 -11.06
N VAL A 91 -0.67 -0.08 -9.90
CA VAL A 91 -1.75 0.61 -9.20
C VAL A 91 -1.46 2.10 -9.17
N HIS A 92 -2.47 2.88 -9.47
CA HIS A 92 -2.39 4.33 -9.53
C HIS A 92 -3.22 4.92 -8.39
N ASN A 93 -2.52 5.44 -7.39
CA ASN A 93 -3.14 6.11 -6.26
C ASN A 93 -3.30 7.60 -6.58
N ASP A 94 -4.39 8.18 -6.08
CA ASP A 94 -4.70 9.60 -6.26
C ASP A 94 -3.67 10.48 -5.52
N PRO A 95 -2.91 11.32 -6.25
CA PRO A 95 -1.90 12.18 -5.65
C PRO A 95 -2.52 13.28 -4.76
N GLN A 96 -3.78 13.63 -5.02
CA GLN A 96 -4.54 14.64 -4.30
C GLN A 96 -5.44 14.02 -3.22
N CYS A 97 -5.33 12.71 -2.97
CA CYS A 97 -6.05 12.08 -1.87
C CYS A 97 -5.68 12.76 -0.55
N GLY A 98 -6.68 13.38 0.07
CA GLY A 98 -6.61 13.97 1.40
C GLY A 98 -7.45 13.19 2.41
N SER A 99 -7.42 13.63 3.66
CA SER A 99 -8.29 13.12 4.73
C SER A 99 -9.75 13.54 4.55
N PHE A 100 -10.05 14.51 3.69
CA PHE A 100 -11.41 14.94 3.39
C PHE A 100 -11.47 15.62 2.01
N PRO A 101 -12.49 15.35 1.18
CA PRO A 101 -13.43 14.23 1.26
C PRO A 101 -12.70 12.91 0.95
N TYR A 102 -13.02 11.82 1.66
CA TYR A 102 -12.41 10.48 1.47
C TYR A 102 -12.67 9.82 0.10
N THR A 103 -13.12 10.61 -0.88
CA THR A 103 -13.30 10.21 -2.28
C THR A 103 -11.97 10.33 -3.00
N CYS A 104 -11.17 9.27 -2.94
CA CYS A 104 -9.92 9.20 -3.67
C CYS A 104 -10.07 8.31 -4.89
N SER A 105 -9.58 8.78 -6.03
CA SER A 105 -9.56 7.98 -7.25
C SER A 105 -8.52 6.86 -7.11
N ARG A 106 -8.77 5.73 -7.78
CA ARG A 106 -7.82 4.64 -7.87
C ARG A 106 -8.07 3.88 -9.15
N SER A 107 -6.99 3.53 -9.83
CA SER A 107 -7.05 2.73 -11.04
C SER A 107 -5.92 1.70 -11.07
N VAL A 108 -6.08 0.71 -11.94
CA VAL A 108 -5.14 -0.38 -12.14
C VAL A 108 -4.84 -0.50 -13.62
N SER A 109 -3.56 -0.58 -13.97
CA SER A 109 -3.11 -0.86 -15.32
C SER A 109 -2.48 -2.23 -15.38
N LEU A 110 -2.86 -3.01 -16.38
CA LEU A 110 -2.25 -4.29 -16.72
C LEU A 110 -1.54 -4.16 -18.05
N PHE A 111 -0.29 -4.61 -18.08
CA PHE A 111 0.55 -4.63 -19.26
C PHE A 111 0.93 -6.08 -19.55
N PHE A 112 0.70 -6.54 -20.77
CA PHE A 112 1.14 -7.84 -21.28
C PHE A 112 2.02 -7.66 -22.52
N ALA A 113 3.00 -8.54 -22.69
CA ALA A 113 3.91 -8.48 -23.83
C ALA A 113 3.15 -8.58 -25.16
N GLY A 114 3.34 -7.59 -26.03
CA GLY A 114 2.68 -7.53 -27.33
C GLY A 114 1.22 -7.08 -27.32
N GLU A 115 0.67 -6.73 -26.14
CA GLU A 115 -0.69 -6.21 -26.01
C GLU A 115 -0.71 -4.73 -25.63
N GLN A 116 -1.85 -4.09 -25.85
CA GLN A 116 -2.10 -2.74 -25.37
C GLN A 116 -2.42 -2.76 -23.86
N GLU A 117 -2.16 -1.65 -23.18
CA GLU A 117 -2.54 -1.45 -21.78
C GLU A 117 -4.05 -1.71 -21.57
N ILE A 118 -4.35 -2.54 -20.57
CA ILE A 118 -5.71 -2.68 -20.04
C ILE A 118 -5.81 -1.79 -18.80
N HIS A 119 -6.62 -0.73 -18.90
CA HIS A 119 -6.84 0.22 -17.82
C HIS A 119 -8.18 0.00 -17.14
N LEU A 120 -8.15 -0.22 -15.82
CA LEU A 120 -9.32 -0.40 -14.98
C LEU A 120 -9.46 0.82 -14.06
N ALA A 121 -10.49 1.63 -14.29
CA ALA A 121 -10.81 2.80 -13.47
C ALA A 121 -12.31 2.88 -13.20
N LYS A 122 -12.68 3.54 -12.10
CA LYS A 122 -14.08 3.86 -11.82
C LYS A 122 -14.53 4.97 -12.79
N GLU A 123 -15.45 4.67 -13.69
CA GLU A 123 -16.13 5.67 -14.50
C GLU A 123 -17.00 6.53 -13.55
N VAL A 124 -16.71 7.82 -13.45
CA VAL A 124 -17.59 8.78 -12.77
C VAL A 124 -18.49 9.39 -13.84
N THR A 125 -19.60 8.74 -14.14
CA THR A 125 -20.68 9.38 -14.89
C THR A 125 -21.29 10.45 -13.98
N HIS A 126 -20.88 11.70 -14.17
CA HIS A 126 -21.61 12.85 -13.64
C HIS A 126 -22.94 12.93 -14.41
N GLY A 127 -23.96 12.25 -13.89
CA GLY A 127 -25.36 12.47 -14.23
C GLY A 127 -25.93 13.65 -13.46
#